data_AF-A0A1X2AHQ0-F1
#
_entry.id   AF-A0A1X2AHQ0-F1
#
_cell.length_a   1.000
_cell.length_b   1.000
_cell.length_c   1.000
_cell.angle_alpha   90.00
_cell.angle_beta   90.00
_cell.angle_gamma   90.00
#
_symmetry.space_group_name_H-M   'P 1'
#
loop_
_entity.id
_entity.type
_entity.pdbx_description
1 polymer ?
#
loop_
_entity_poly.entity_id
_entity_poly.type
_entity_poly.pdbx_seq_one_letter_code
_entity_poly.pdbx_strand_id
1 'polypeptide(L)'
;MTPTTVGWVLAEGHGADGTILDHQELSLPSGRGVRALSTAELVADEVLRVDALAASGERRVRVIGLTWSDEASAQAALVLEALTDAGLDNVVPVRMLEAVETLACAIAPVIGHEQTAVCILEHEWATVVMVDTHDGETQTAVKQVRGGFDGLRSWLSGMFERRTGWRPDAVVVVGADSDLNGFSWQLEKALPVPVFAQTMAQVTVARGAALAAANSTEFTDERLVAHGSEPVAAPAARPRRLSYTGAATALAAGAITFVSSLSLALGIQLAPASESAPAKRVVHAPPPQIVEAVAPAVAPPPEVAPTAPKSKAPAGEPAPESGAGGEQQGTPDEAQPDASGRQPYLTRVLEHIPGDAGDSAARTPTP
;
A
#
# COMPACT_ATOMS: atom_id res chain seq x y z
N MET A 1 8.62 4.06 -1.97
CA MET A 1 10.04 3.68 -1.74
C MET A 1 10.13 2.19 -1.46
N THR A 2 11.21 1.58 -1.89
CA THR A 2 11.63 0.21 -1.57
C THR A 2 13.03 0.26 -0.95
N PRO A 3 13.60 -0.84 -0.46
CA PRO A 3 14.93 -0.83 0.13
C PRO A 3 16.05 -0.37 -0.81
N THR A 4 15.82 -0.44 -2.12
CA THR A 4 16.81 -0.19 -3.17
C THR A 4 16.44 0.96 -4.09
N THR A 5 15.23 1.52 -3.98
CA THR A 5 14.77 2.57 -4.91
C THR A 5 13.82 3.54 -4.23
N VAL A 6 13.98 4.84 -4.49
CA VAL A 6 12.99 5.86 -4.18
C VAL A 6 12.56 6.54 -5.47
N GLY A 7 11.25 6.62 -5.69
CA GLY A 7 10.66 7.42 -6.76
C GLY A 7 9.83 8.53 -6.14
N TRP A 8 9.86 9.71 -6.73
CA TRP A 8 9.04 10.85 -6.33
C TRP A 8 8.46 11.56 -7.55
N VAL A 9 7.34 12.26 -7.33
CA VAL A 9 6.64 13.05 -8.33
C VAL A 9 6.13 14.33 -7.69
N LEU A 10 6.22 15.44 -8.42
CA LEU A 10 5.62 16.72 -8.07
C LEU A 10 4.47 16.99 -9.04
N ALA A 11 3.23 17.03 -8.53
CA ALA A 11 2.03 17.27 -9.31
C ALA A 11 1.34 18.58 -8.90
N GLU A 12 0.73 19.26 -9.87
CA GLU A 12 -0.14 20.42 -9.62
C GLU A 12 -1.53 20.01 -9.14
N GLY A 13 -2.25 20.98 -8.58
CA GLY A 13 -3.65 20.82 -8.19
C GLY A 13 -3.83 20.49 -6.72
N HIS A 14 -5.01 20.83 -6.20
CA HIS A 14 -5.36 20.56 -4.82
C HIS A 14 -5.46 19.06 -4.53
N GLY A 15 -5.95 18.29 -5.49
CA GLY A 15 -6.11 16.83 -5.43
C GLY A 15 -4.89 16.04 -5.88
N ALA A 16 -3.78 16.70 -6.25
CA ALA A 16 -2.61 16.09 -6.91
C ALA A 16 -2.94 15.33 -8.22
N ASP A 17 -4.08 15.66 -8.84
CA ASP A 17 -4.63 15.10 -10.07
C ASP A 17 -4.23 15.87 -11.33
N GLY A 18 -3.60 17.03 -11.17
CA GLY A 18 -3.15 17.89 -12.26
C GLY A 18 -1.85 17.44 -12.95
N THR A 19 -1.25 18.37 -13.68
CA THR A 19 -0.05 18.14 -14.49
C THR A 19 1.15 17.79 -13.61
N ILE A 20 1.94 16.81 -14.05
CA ILE A 20 3.23 16.49 -13.44
C ILE A 20 4.27 17.54 -13.85
N LEU A 21 4.90 18.14 -12.85
CA LEU A 21 5.92 19.18 -13.02
C LEU A 21 7.33 18.63 -13.07
N ASP A 22 7.59 17.67 -12.21
CA ASP A 22 8.89 17.04 -12.10
C ASP A 22 8.70 15.65 -11.48
N HIS A 23 9.63 14.76 -11.77
CA HIS A 23 9.64 13.41 -11.23
C HIS A 23 11.03 12.82 -11.35
N GLN A 24 11.37 11.95 -10.42
CA GLN A 24 12.65 11.25 -10.48
C GLN A 24 12.56 9.89 -9.81
N GLU A 25 13.40 8.98 -10.30
CA GLU A 25 13.66 7.70 -9.67
C GLU A 25 15.16 7.61 -9.34
N LEU A 26 15.47 7.23 -8.10
CA LEU A 26 16.80 7.21 -7.53
C LEU A 26 17.07 5.82 -6.94
N SER A 27 18.16 5.19 -7.36
CA SER A 27 18.62 3.95 -6.73
C SER A 27 19.27 4.23 -5.39
N LEU A 28 18.84 3.50 -4.37
CA LEU A 28 19.34 3.59 -3.01
C LEU A 28 20.45 2.56 -2.77
N PRO A 29 21.56 2.96 -2.09
CA PRO A 29 22.59 2.02 -1.69
C PRO A 29 22.02 0.98 -0.71
N SER A 30 22.05 -0.30 -1.06
CA SER A 30 21.51 -1.36 -0.22
C SER A 30 22.28 -1.49 1.11
N GLY A 31 21.59 -1.49 2.25
CA GLY A 31 22.15 -1.92 3.54
C GLY A 31 21.40 -1.40 4.77
N ARG A 32 21.58 -2.09 5.92
CA ARG A 32 20.96 -1.75 7.21
C ARG A 32 21.86 -0.84 8.06
N GLY A 33 21.28 -0.13 9.03
CA GLY A 33 22.01 0.68 10.00
C GLY A 33 22.45 2.04 9.44
N VAL A 34 23.74 2.37 9.49
CA VAL A 34 24.29 3.67 9.04
C VAL A 34 23.86 4.04 7.62
N ARG A 35 23.72 3.04 6.72
CA ARG A 35 23.23 3.26 5.36
C ARG A 35 21.76 3.66 5.28
N ALA A 36 20.94 3.21 6.21
CA ALA A 36 19.53 3.59 6.29
C ALA A 36 19.38 5.04 6.77
N LEU A 37 20.19 5.47 7.73
CA LEU A 37 20.23 6.88 8.18
C LEU A 37 20.70 7.80 7.05
N SER A 38 21.81 7.46 6.38
CA SER A 38 22.27 8.25 5.23
C SER A 38 21.26 8.28 4.08
N THR A 39 20.48 7.21 3.90
CA THR A 39 19.38 7.18 2.92
C THR A 39 18.27 8.15 3.32
N ALA A 40 17.91 8.21 4.60
CA ALA A 40 16.89 9.12 5.09
C ALA A 40 17.29 10.58 4.90
N GLU A 41 18.53 10.93 5.23
CA GLU A 41 19.11 12.26 4.99
C GLU A 41 19.09 12.62 3.49
N LEU A 42 19.52 11.70 2.62
CA LEU A 42 19.50 11.90 1.17
C LEU A 42 18.08 12.15 0.63
N VAL A 43 17.08 11.40 1.12
CA VAL A 43 15.68 11.60 0.71
C VAL A 43 15.14 12.93 1.24
N ALA A 44 15.45 13.29 2.49
CA ALA A 44 15.01 14.56 3.06
C ALA A 44 15.62 15.77 2.34
N ASP A 45 16.93 15.74 2.05
CA ASP A 45 17.62 16.77 1.28
C ASP A 45 17.01 16.93 -0.11
N GLU A 46 16.67 15.82 -0.77
CA GLU A 46 16.03 15.86 -2.09
C GLU A 46 14.63 16.46 -2.03
N VAL A 47 13.82 16.12 -1.02
CA VAL A 47 12.49 16.72 -0.83
C VAL A 47 12.61 18.23 -0.56
N LEU A 48 13.56 18.66 0.28
CA LEU A 48 13.83 20.08 0.53
C LEU A 48 14.28 20.81 -0.74
N ARG A 49 15.09 20.16 -1.58
CA ARG A 49 15.50 20.70 -2.88
C ARG A 49 14.29 20.92 -3.79
N VAL A 50 13.37 19.95 -3.85
CA VAL A 50 12.14 20.04 -4.65
C VAL A 50 11.20 21.12 -4.10
N ASP A 51 11.05 21.23 -2.77
CA ASP A 51 10.25 22.29 -2.15
C ASP A 51 10.81 23.69 -2.44
N ALA A 52 12.13 23.87 -2.31
CA ALA A 52 12.80 25.12 -2.66
C ALA A 52 12.65 25.47 -4.15
N LEU A 53 12.72 24.47 -5.04
CA LEU A 53 12.49 24.66 -6.47
C LEU A 53 11.04 25.11 -6.73
N ALA A 54 10.05 24.47 -6.09
CA ALA A 54 8.65 24.88 -6.19
C ALA A 54 8.45 26.32 -5.69
N ALA A 55 9.04 26.68 -4.54
CA ALA A 55 8.99 28.03 -3.96
C ALA A 55 9.58 29.09 -4.90
N SER A 56 10.67 28.76 -5.61
CA SER A 56 11.28 29.66 -6.59
C SER A 56 10.37 29.96 -7.80
N GLY A 57 9.44 29.04 -8.11
CA GLY A 57 8.45 29.17 -9.15
C GLY A 57 7.10 29.71 -8.67
N GLU A 58 7.06 30.42 -7.53
CA GLU A 58 5.84 30.95 -6.88
C GLU A 58 4.81 29.87 -6.52
N ARG A 59 5.24 28.62 -6.37
CA ARG A 59 4.41 27.47 -5.99
C ARG A 59 4.76 27.05 -4.56
N ARG A 60 3.85 26.34 -3.89
CA ARG A 60 4.10 25.77 -2.56
C ARG A 60 3.77 24.29 -2.57
N VAL A 61 4.63 23.47 -1.97
CA VAL A 61 4.28 22.07 -1.71
C VAL A 61 3.22 22.04 -0.62
N ARG A 62 2.00 21.61 -1.00
CA ARG A 62 0.84 21.58 -0.09
C ARG A 62 0.90 20.38 0.83
N VAL A 63 1.11 19.19 0.27
CA VAL A 63 1.12 17.91 0.96
C VAL A 63 2.17 17.00 0.35
N ILE A 64 2.80 16.17 1.17
CA ILE A 64 3.80 15.18 0.76
C ILE A 64 3.26 13.80 1.13
N GLY A 65 2.85 13.01 0.15
CA GLY A 65 2.44 11.62 0.37
C GLY A 65 3.65 10.70 0.40
N LEU A 66 3.86 9.97 1.50
CA LEU A 66 4.96 9.00 1.63
C LEU A 66 4.44 7.57 1.68
N THR A 67 4.91 6.72 0.77
CA THR A 67 4.56 5.30 0.75
C THR A 67 5.80 4.40 0.63
N TRP A 68 5.76 3.21 1.23
CA TRP A 68 6.90 2.30 1.31
C TRP A 68 6.49 0.83 1.25
N SER A 69 7.39 -0.03 0.79
CA SER A 69 7.22 -1.49 0.86
C SER A 69 7.49 -1.97 2.29
N ASP A 70 6.95 -3.13 2.66
CA ASP A 70 7.10 -3.68 4.02
C ASP A 70 8.58 -3.80 4.44
N GLU A 71 9.47 -4.16 3.51
CA GLU A 71 10.91 -4.27 3.73
C GLU A 71 11.60 -2.93 4.02
N ALA A 72 11.04 -1.83 3.52
CA ALA A 72 11.56 -0.47 3.69
C ALA A 72 11.01 0.23 4.95
N SER A 73 10.18 -0.43 5.77
CA SER A 73 9.51 0.20 6.92
C SER A 73 10.46 0.91 7.89
N ALA A 74 11.63 0.32 8.18
CA ALA A 74 12.62 0.95 9.07
C ALA A 74 13.28 2.20 8.44
N GLN A 75 13.52 2.19 7.13
CA GLN A 75 14.05 3.35 6.40
C GLN A 75 12.99 4.45 6.31
N ALA A 76 11.74 4.09 6.05
CA ALA A 76 10.63 5.04 5.97
C ALA A 76 10.40 5.79 7.30
N ALA A 77 10.54 5.10 8.44
CA ALA A 77 10.45 5.75 9.75
C ALA A 77 11.54 6.83 9.93
N LEU A 78 12.78 6.55 9.51
CA LEU A 78 13.88 7.53 9.56
C LEU A 78 13.65 8.69 8.59
N VAL A 79 13.08 8.44 7.40
CA VAL A 79 12.71 9.50 6.44
C VAL A 79 11.66 10.41 7.06
N LEU A 80 10.62 9.86 7.68
CA LEU A 80 9.58 10.66 8.35
C LEU A 80 10.16 11.54 9.46
N GLU A 81 11.06 10.98 10.28
CA GLU A 81 11.77 11.74 11.32
C GLU A 81 12.62 12.87 10.70
N ALA A 82 13.42 12.57 9.68
CA ALA A 82 14.27 13.56 9.00
C ALA A 82 13.47 14.68 8.34
N LEU A 83 12.34 14.37 7.70
CA LEU A 83 11.44 15.38 7.12
C LEU A 83 10.81 16.28 8.20
N THR A 84 10.41 15.68 9.33
CA THR A 84 9.86 16.42 10.47
C THR A 84 10.91 17.33 11.09
N ASP A 85 12.14 16.84 11.29
CA ASP A 85 13.28 17.62 11.80
C ASP A 85 13.67 18.77 10.86
N ALA A 86 13.44 18.60 9.55
CA ALA A 86 13.59 19.64 8.54
C ALA A 86 12.44 20.66 8.50
N GLY A 87 11.40 20.49 9.32
CA GLY A 87 10.24 21.40 9.41
C GLY A 87 9.14 21.16 8.38
N LEU A 88 9.15 20.00 7.71
CA LEU A 88 8.07 19.58 6.81
C LEU A 88 6.98 18.86 7.60
N ASP A 89 6.04 19.63 8.13
CA ASP A 89 4.92 19.12 8.93
C ASP A 89 3.76 18.57 8.08
N ASN A 90 3.85 18.70 6.75
CA ASN A 90 2.80 18.36 5.79
C ASN A 90 3.00 16.99 5.12
N VAL A 91 3.59 16.04 5.85
CA VAL A 91 3.87 14.69 5.36
C VAL A 91 2.79 13.71 5.82
N VAL A 92 2.14 13.05 4.86
CA VAL A 92 1.10 12.04 5.08
C VAL A 92 1.68 10.66 4.77
N PRO A 93 1.82 9.77 5.76
CA PRO A 93 2.13 8.37 5.50
C PRO A 93 0.94 7.67 4.84
N VAL A 94 1.13 7.10 3.65
CA VAL A 94 0.10 6.42 2.86
C VAL A 94 0.45 4.94 2.72
N ARG A 95 -0.50 4.06 3.08
CA ARG A 95 -0.33 2.62 2.90
C ARG A 95 -0.12 2.30 1.42
N MET A 96 0.86 1.46 1.10
CA MET A 96 1.18 1.13 -0.29
C MET A 96 -0.03 0.61 -1.08
N LEU A 97 -0.85 -0.25 -0.46
CA LEU A 97 -2.06 -0.75 -1.09
C LEU A 97 -3.03 0.37 -1.48
N GLU A 98 -3.21 1.35 -0.59
CA GLU A 98 -4.09 2.50 -0.79
C GLU A 98 -3.55 3.45 -1.86
N ALA A 99 -2.23 3.67 -1.90
CA ALA A 99 -1.58 4.41 -2.97
C ALA A 99 -1.80 3.74 -4.34
N VAL A 100 -1.60 2.43 -4.42
CA VAL A 100 -1.76 1.64 -5.66
C VAL A 100 -3.23 1.59 -6.11
N GLU A 101 -4.16 1.45 -5.18
CA GLU A 101 -5.59 1.47 -5.47
C GLU A 101 -6.05 2.84 -5.96
N THR A 102 -5.65 3.92 -5.28
CA THR A 102 -5.97 5.30 -5.68
C THR A 102 -5.40 5.62 -7.05
N LEU A 103 -4.16 5.18 -7.33
CA LEU A 103 -3.57 5.27 -8.65
C LEU A 103 -4.39 4.54 -9.70
N ALA A 104 -4.83 3.31 -9.41
CA ALA A 104 -5.61 2.51 -10.36
C ALA A 104 -6.94 3.20 -10.71
N CYS A 105 -7.63 3.75 -9.71
CA CYS A 105 -8.84 4.55 -9.92
C CYS A 105 -8.57 5.82 -10.74
N ALA A 106 -7.40 6.44 -10.60
CA ALA A 106 -7.02 7.59 -11.42
C ALA A 106 -6.64 7.22 -12.87
N ILE A 107 -6.14 6.00 -13.11
CA ILE A 107 -5.76 5.52 -14.45
C ILE A 107 -6.98 5.03 -15.23
N ALA A 108 -7.90 4.30 -14.60
CA ALA A 108 -8.99 3.62 -15.30
C ALA A 108 -9.84 4.54 -16.22
N PRO A 109 -10.27 5.74 -15.80
CA PRO A 109 -11.01 6.65 -16.66
C PRO A 109 -10.21 7.13 -17.88
N VAL A 110 -8.87 7.22 -17.77
CA VAL A 110 -7.99 7.68 -18.85
C VAL A 110 -7.81 6.60 -19.92
N ILE A 111 -7.84 5.32 -19.51
CA ILE A 111 -7.80 4.18 -20.43
C ILE A 111 -9.09 4.07 -21.23
N GLY A 112 -10.22 4.51 -20.67
CA GLY A 112 -11.51 4.60 -21.36
C GLY A 112 -12.25 3.26 -21.46
N HIS A 113 -11.90 2.29 -20.62
CA HIS A 113 -12.53 0.98 -20.53
C HIS A 113 -13.28 0.85 -19.20
N GLU A 114 -14.47 0.25 -19.23
CA GLU A 114 -15.36 0.15 -18.05
C GLU A 114 -14.73 -0.69 -16.94
N GLN A 115 -14.13 -1.84 -17.29
CA GLN A 115 -13.34 -2.66 -16.39
C GLN A 115 -11.86 -2.64 -16.79
N THR A 116 -11.00 -2.14 -15.90
CA THR A 116 -9.54 -2.06 -16.13
C THR A 116 -8.78 -2.79 -15.03
N ALA A 117 -7.77 -3.57 -15.39
CA ALA A 117 -6.82 -4.13 -14.43
C ALA A 117 -5.51 -3.32 -14.45
N VAL A 118 -5.14 -2.73 -13.32
CA VAL A 118 -3.85 -2.05 -13.14
C VAL A 118 -2.94 -2.92 -12.29
N CYS A 119 -1.79 -3.28 -12.83
CA CYS A 119 -0.85 -4.23 -12.25
C CYS A 119 0.46 -3.50 -11.94
N ILE A 120 0.82 -3.39 -10.66
CA ILE A 120 2.15 -2.93 -10.24
C ILE A 120 3.04 -4.16 -10.10
N LEU A 121 3.99 -4.30 -11.02
CA LEU A 121 4.97 -5.37 -11.06
C LEU A 121 6.20 -4.98 -10.25
N GLU A 122 6.56 -5.85 -9.32
CA GLU A 122 7.85 -5.84 -8.64
C GLU A 122 8.55 -7.19 -8.91
N HIS A 123 9.80 -7.32 -8.44
CA HIS A 123 10.65 -8.46 -8.79
C HIS A 123 10.00 -9.83 -8.51
N GLU A 124 9.47 -10.02 -7.31
CA GLU A 124 8.94 -11.32 -6.84
C GLU A 124 7.41 -11.38 -6.76
N TRP A 125 6.73 -10.24 -6.89
CA TRP A 125 5.29 -10.13 -6.73
C TRP A 125 4.69 -9.07 -7.65
N ALA A 126 3.38 -9.17 -7.88
CA ALA A 126 2.59 -8.15 -8.56
C ALA A 126 1.35 -7.83 -7.73
N THR A 127 1.04 -6.54 -7.60
CA THR A 127 -0.23 -6.08 -7.03
C THR A 127 -1.17 -5.74 -8.18
N VAL A 128 -2.28 -6.46 -8.29
CA VAL A 128 -3.31 -6.23 -9.30
C VAL A 128 -4.53 -5.58 -8.67
N VAL A 129 -4.87 -4.40 -9.15
CA VAL A 129 -6.10 -3.69 -8.81
C VAL A 129 -7.04 -3.77 -10.01
N MET A 130 -8.18 -4.40 -9.80
CA MET A 130 -9.29 -4.40 -10.74
C MET A 130 -10.17 -3.20 -10.41
N VAL A 131 -10.51 -2.39 -11.40
CA VAL A 131 -11.38 -1.22 -11.27
C VAL A 131 -12.56 -1.39 -12.21
N ASP A 132 -13.77 -1.27 -11.69
CA ASP A 132 -15.03 -1.25 -12.45
C ASP A 132 -15.70 0.11 -12.26
N THR A 133 -16.11 0.73 -13.37
CA THR A 133 -16.74 2.05 -13.42
C THR A 133 -18.16 2.02 -14.00
N HIS A 134 -18.73 0.83 -14.28
CA HIS A 134 -19.98 0.66 -15.04
C HIS A 134 -21.22 1.29 -14.37
N ASP A 135 -21.31 1.29 -13.04
CA ASP A 135 -22.51 1.68 -12.30
C ASP A 135 -22.48 3.12 -11.74
N GLY A 136 -21.54 3.96 -12.20
CA GLY A 136 -21.34 5.31 -11.66
C GLY A 136 -20.71 5.35 -10.26
N GLU A 137 -20.62 4.21 -9.58
CA GLU A 137 -19.83 3.97 -8.38
C GLU A 137 -18.59 3.15 -8.76
N THR A 138 -17.41 3.64 -8.40
CA THR A 138 -16.15 2.93 -8.69
C THR A 138 -16.00 1.76 -7.72
N GLN A 139 -16.02 0.53 -8.24
CA GLN A 139 -15.74 -0.67 -7.45
C GLN A 139 -14.31 -1.14 -7.70
N THR A 140 -13.63 -1.53 -6.63
CA THR A 140 -12.25 -2.01 -6.70
C THR A 140 -12.13 -3.41 -6.09
N ALA A 141 -11.22 -4.21 -6.66
CA ALA A 141 -10.80 -5.46 -6.05
C ALA A 141 -9.29 -5.61 -6.19
N VAL A 142 -8.60 -5.83 -5.07
CA VAL A 142 -7.13 -5.95 -5.06
C VAL A 142 -6.68 -7.38 -4.84
N LYS A 143 -5.68 -7.81 -5.60
CA LYS A 143 -5.05 -9.12 -5.50
C LYS A 143 -3.54 -8.98 -5.57
N GLN A 144 -2.84 -9.54 -4.58
CA GLN A 144 -1.41 -9.80 -4.69
C GLN A 144 -1.17 -11.17 -5.34
N VAL A 145 -0.26 -11.20 -6.31
CA VAL A 145 0.16 -12.37 -7.08
C VAL A 145 1.65 -12.58 -6.86
N ARG A 146 2.07 -13.83 -6.63
CA ARG A 146 3.48 -14.19 -6.43
C ARG A 146 4.09 -14.73 -7.73
N GLY A 147 5.41 -14.68 -7.82
CA GLY A 147 6.17 -15.23 -8.96
C GLY A 147 6.43 -14.20 -10.05
N GLY A 148 6.49 -12.92 -9.66
CA GLY A 148 6.78 -11.80 -10.56
C GLY A 148 5.93 -11.83 -11.83
N PHE A 149 6.57 -11.64 -12.97
CA PHE A 149 5.91 -11.56 -14.27
C PHE A 149 5.22 -12.88 -14.68
N ASP A 150 5.87 -14.03 -14.55
CA ASP A 150 5.29 -15.31 -14.97
C ASP A 150 4.05 -15.66 -14.14
N GLY A 151 4.09 -15.35 -12.84
CA GLY A 151 2.94 -15.46 -11.94
C GLY A 151 1.79 -14.54 -12.36
N LEU A 152 2.09 -13.28 -12.66
CA LEU A 152 1.10 -12.32 -13.16
C LEU A 152 0.45 -12.78 -14.46
N ARG A 153 1.24 -13.19 -15.46
CA ARG A 153 0.75 -13.68 -16.74
C ARG A 153 -0.16 -14.88 -16.55
N SER A 154 0.29 -15.88 -15.78
CA SER A 154 -0.48 -17.09 -15.50
C SER A 154 -1.81 -16.77 -14.81
N TRP A 155 -1.79 -15.88 -13.82
CA TRP A 155 -2.99 -15.46 -13.09
C TRP A 155 -3.98 -14.69 -13.97
N LEU A 156 -3.50 -13.78 -14.82
CA LEU A 156 -4.33 -13.05 -15.79
C LEU A 156 -4.91 -13.97 -16.85
N SER A 157 -4.13 -14.84 -17.48
CA SER A 157 -4.64 -15.82 -18.45
C SER A 157 -5.73 -16.71 -17.84
N GLY A 158 -5.48 -17.23 -16.62
CA GLY A 158 -6.48 -18.00 -15.89
C GLY A 158 -7.73 -17.19 -15.49
N MET A 159 -7.64 -15.86 -15.37
CA MET A 159 -8.81 -14.99 -15.18
C MET A 159 -9.69 -14.95 -16.42
N PHE A 160 -9.10 -14.80 -17.61
CA PHE A 160 -9.87 -14.75 -18.87
C PHE A 160 -10.49 -16.10 -19.24
N GLU A 161 -9.89 -17.21 -18.83
CA GLU A 161 -10.45 -18.55 -19.01
C GLU A 161 -11.71 -18.80 -18.17
N ARG A 162 -11.84 -18.14 -17.00
CA ARG A 162 -13.02 -18.26 -16.14
C ARG A 162 -14.24 -17.60 -16.78
N ARG A 163 -15.35 -18.33 -16.86
CA ARG A 163 -16.62 -17.84 -17.46
C ARG A 163 -17.37 -16.80 -16.62
N THR A 164 -17.05 -16.70 -15.33
CA THR A 164 -17.77 -15.87 -14.37
C THR A 164 -16.80 -15.07 -13.52
N GLY A 165 -17.16 -13.83 -13.20
CA GLY A 165 -16.38 -12.90 -12.39
C GLY A 165 -15.77 -11.77 -13.21
N TRP A 166 -14.87 -11.05 -12.56
CA TRP A 166 -14.10 -9.94 -13.12
C TRP A 166 -13.42 -10.28 -14.46
N ARG A 167 -13.64 -9.44 -15.48
CA ARG A 167 -13.06 -9.59 -16.82
C ARG A 167 -12.69 -8.20 -17.36
N PRO A 168 -11.45 -7.75 -17.13
CA PRO A 168 -11.04 -6.42 -17.53
C PRO A 168 -10.95 -6.35 -19.06
N ASP A 169 -11.42 -5.25 -19.64
CA ASP A 169 -11.35 -4.97 -21.08
C ASP A 169 -9.99 -4.39 -21.50
N ALA A 170 -9.19 -3.97 -20.52
CA ALA A 170 -7.83 -3.49 -20.69
C ALA A 170 -6.96 -3.84 -19.48
N VAL A 171 -5.67 -4.09 -19.73
CA VAL A 171 -4.67 -4.31 -18.67
C VAL A 171 -3.58 -3.25 -18.77
N VAL A 172 -3.32 -2.55 -17.68
CA VAL A 172 -2.17 -1.65 -17.52
C VAL A 172 -1.16 -2.34 -16.60
N VAL A 173 0.09 -2.41 -17.02
CA VAL A 173 1.19 -2.95 -16.22
C VAL A 173 2.24 -1.87 -16.02
N VAL A 174 2.57 -1.63 -14.76
CA VAL A 174 3.58 -0.67 -14.35
C VAL A 174 4.72 -1.42 -13.68
N GLY A 175 5.97 -1.18 -14.09
CA GLY A 175 7.14 -1.89 -13.55
C GLY A 175 8.45 -1.13 -13.78
N ALA A 176 9.56 -1.70 -13.33
CA ALA A 176 10.89 -1.17 -13.66
C ALA A 176 11.24 -1.44 -15.13
N ASP A 177 12.08 -0.59 -15.75
CA ASP A 177 12.50 -0.75 -17.15
C ASP A 177 13.04 -2.16 -17.46
N SER A 178 13.79 -2.75 -16.52
CA SER A 178 14.34 -4.10 -16.66
C SER A 178 13.27 -5.18 -16.70
N ASP A 179 12.24 -5.02 -15.86
CA ASP A 179 11.13 -5.96 -15.76
C ASP A 179 10.19 -5.80 -16.96
N LEU A 180 10.23 -4.61 -17.58
CA LEU A 180 9.40 -4.23 -18.71
C LEU A 180 10.05 -4.42 -20.10
N ASN A 181 11.27 -4.93 -20.18
CA ASN A 181 11.87 -5.25 -21.48
C ASN A 181 11.45 -6.65 -21.94
N GLY A 182 10.62 -6.72 -23.00
CA GLY A 182 10.23 -7.97 -23.68
C GLY A 182 8.96 -8.67 -23.15
N PHE A 183 8.41 -8.21 -22.03
CA PHE A 183 7.20 -8.74 -21.39
C PHE A 183 5.87 -8.28 -22.04
N SER A 184 5.80 -7.04 -22.58
CA SER A 184 4.56 -6.46 -23.13
C SER A 184 4.03 -7.33 -24.26
N TRP A 185 4.90 -7.71 -25.18
CA TRP A 185 4.62 -8.64 -26.27
C TRP A 185 4.13 -10.02 -25.79
N GLN A 186 4.70 -10.54 -24.70
CA GLN A 186 4.28 -11.85 -24.16
C GLN A 186 2.88 -11.78 -23.55
N LEU A 187 2.55 -10.67 -22.88
CA LEU A 187 1.24 -10.49 -22.28
C LEU A 187 0.18 -10.17 -23.34
N GLU A 188 0.50 -9.34 -24.34
CA GLU A 188 -0.33 -9.08 -25.52
C GLU A 188 -0.69 -10.36 -26.28
N LYS A 189 0.24 -11.32 -26.37
CA LYS A 189 -0.03 -12.63 -26.98
C LYS A 189 -0.90 -13.54 -26.11
N ALA A 190 -0.79 -13.42 -24.80
CA ALA A 190 -1.44 -14.32 -23.85
C ALA A 190 -2.85 -13.87 -23.44
N LEU A 191 -3.15 -12.58 -23.60
CA LEU A 191 -4.41 -11.98 -23.17
C LEU A 191 -5.26 -11.54 -24.38
N PRO A 192 -6.59 -11.68 -24.33
CA PRO A 192 -7.48 -11.31 -25.42
C PRO A 192 -7.80 -9.79 -25.46
N VAL A 193 -7.08 -8.98 -24.69
CA VAL A 193 -7.36 -7.55 -24.46
C VAL A 193 -6.09 -6.71 -24.64
N PRO A 194 -6.21 -5.40 -24.94
CA PRO A 194 -5.05 -4.51 -25.00
C PRO A 194 -4.28 -4.48 -23.67
N VAL A 195 -2.96 -4.49 -23.79
CA VAL A 195 -2.02 -4.35 -22.68
C VAL A 195 -1.23 -3.07 -22.85
N PHE A 196 -1.19 -2.24 -21.81
CA PHE A 196 -0.43 -1.01 -21.74
C PHE A 196 0.71 -1.16 -20.75
N ALA A 197 1.95 -0.92 -21.19
CA ALA A 197 3.15 -1.00 -20.36
C ALA A 197 3.63 0.40 -19.95
N GLN A 198 3.95 0.61 -18.68
CA GLN A 198 4.43 1.88 -18.12
C GLN A 198 5.65 1.66 -17.24
N THR A 199 6.72 2.39 -17.52
CA THR A 199 7.96 2.28 -16.73
C THR A 199 7.89 3.15 -15.48
N MET A 200 8.98 3.16 -14.68
CA MET A 200 9.10 3.99 -13.47
C MET A 200 8.01 3.68 -12.43
N ALA A 201 7.91 2.41 -12.03
CA ALA A 201 6.92 1.95 -11.06
C ALA A 201 6.93 2.79 -9.77
N GLN A 202 8.09 3.17 -9.24
CA GLN A 202 8.14 3.92 -7.99
C GLN A 202 7.60 5.34 -8.14
N VAL A 203 7.79 6.00 -9.29
CA VAL A 203 7.20 7.31 -9.58
C VAL A 203 5.68 7.20 -9.74
N THR A 204 5.23 6.16 -10.42
CA THR A 204 3.80 5.90 -10.63
C THR A 204 3.09 5.61 -9.32
N VAL A 205 3.68 4.78 -8.43
CA VAL A 205 3.19 4.54 -7.08
C VAL A 205 3.24 5.81 -6.22
N ALA A 206 4.28 6.64 -6.38
CA ALA A 206 4.36 7.94 -5.70
C ALA A 206 3.23 8.88 -6.11
N ARG A 207 2.78 8.85 -7.38
CA ARG A 207 1.59 9.59 -7.82
C ARG A 207 0.33 9.11 -7.10
N GLY A 208 0.16 7.79 -6.97
CA GLY A 208 -0.90 7.21 -6.15
C GLY A 208 -0.89 7.69 -4.71
N ALA A 209 0.30 7.77 -4.10
CA ALA A 209 0.47 8.28 -2.75
C ALA A 209 0.14 9.78 -2.64
N ALA A 210 0.52 10.59 -3.64
CA ALA A 210 0.18 12.00 -3.68
C ALA A 210 -1.35 12.23 -3.77
N LEU A 211 -2.03 11.48 -4.65
CA LEU A 211 -3.50 11.50 -4.78
C LEU A 211 -4.19 11.10 -3.47
N ALA A 212 -3.75 10.00 -2.85
CA ALA A 212 -4.31 9.52 -1.58
C ALA A 212 -4.06 10.52 -0.44
N ALA A 213 -2.85 11.08 -0.37
CA ALA A 213 -2.50 12.09 0.63
C ALA A 213 -3.31 13.38 0.46
N ALA A 214 -3.55 13.83 -0.77
CA ALA A 214 -4.37 15.00 -1.06
C ALA A 214 -5.83 14.82 -0.63
N ASN A 215 -6.34 13.59 -0.70
CA ASN A 215 -7.67 13.22 -0.22
C ASN A 215 -7.74 12.95 1.30
N SER A 216 -6.60 12.95 2.00
CA SER A 216 -6.57 12.78 3.46
C SER A 216 -7.16 14.01 4.15
N THR A 217 -8.12 13.77 5.05
CA THR A 217 -8.85 14.81 5.78
C THR A 217 -7.94 15.74 6.59
N GLU A 218 -6.73 15.29 6.93
CA GLU A 218 -5.74 16.05 7.72
C GLU A 218 -5.26 17.33 6.99
N PHE A 219 -5.36 17.37 5.66
CA PHE A 219 -4.88 18.50 4.85
C PHE A 219 -5.98 19.14 3.99
N THR A 220 -7.21 18.61 3.99
CA THR A 220 -8.37 19.13 3.22
C THR A 220 -8.85 20.53 3.64
N ASP A 221 -8.30 21.13 4.69
CA ASP A 221 -8.76 22.44 5.15
C ASP A 221 -8.47 23.52 4.09
N GLU A 222 -9.54 24.06 3.51
CA GLU A 222 -9.61 25.27 2.68
C GLU A 222 -8.96 26.49 3.36
N ARG A 223 -8.67 26.38 4.66
CA ARG A 223 -7.92 27.35 5.48
C ARG A 223 -6.43 27.46 5.15
N LEU A 224 -5.87 26.57 4.33
CA LEU A 224 -4.53 26.74 3.76
C LEU A 224 -4.51 27.65 2.51
N VAL A 225 -5.67 28.12 2.04
CA VAL A 225 -5.75 29.28 1.13
C VAL A 225 -5.48 30.52 1.97
N ALA A 226 -4.20 30.84 2.15
CA ALA A 226 -3.77 32.09 2.73
C ALA A 226 -4.29 33.24 1.85
N HIS A 227 -5.43 33.80 2.22
CA HIS A 227 -5.70 35.21 1.92
C HIS A 227 -4.59 35.97 2.62
N GLY A 228 -3.71 36.60 1.83
CA GLY A 228 -2.49 37.27 2.28
C GLY A 228 -2.71 38.01 3.58
N SER A 229 -2.26 37.41 4.68
CA SER A 229 -2.22 38.07 5.98
C SER A 229 -0.93 38.88 5.99
N GLU A 230 -1.11 40.19 5.90
CA GLU A 230 -0.09 41.23 5.98
C GLU A 230 0.84 40.97 7.19
N PRO A 231 2.17 41.16 7.07
CA PRO A 231 3.12 40.73 8.08
C PRO A 231 2.96 41.55 9.37
N VAL A 232 2.39 40.94 10.41
CA VAL A 232 2.42 41.47 11.77
C VAL A 232 3.81 41.19 12.37
N ALA A 233 4.49 42.26 12.78
CA ALA A 233 5.81 42.23 13.37
C ALA A 233 5.92 41.26 14.56
N ALA A 234 6.98 40.45 14.56
CA ALA A 234 7.24 39.39 15.54
C ALA A 234 7.46 39.94 16.97
N PRO A 235 6.76 39.45 18.00
CA PRO A 235 7.18 39.61 19.39
C PRO A 235 8.26 38.58 19.73
N ALA A 236 9.22 39.00 20.57
CA ALA A 236 10.41 38.26 20.97
C ALA A 236 10.16 36.82 21.48
N ALA A 237 11.06 35.93 21.08
CA ALA A 237 11.07 34.50 21.40
C ALA A 237 11.02 34.22 22.93
N ARG A 238 10.03 33.42 23.34
CA ARG A 238 10.03 32.73 24.64
C ARG A 238 10.49 31.29 24.44
N PRO A 239 11.37 30.75 25.31
CA PRO A 239 11.79 29.36 25.22
C PRO A 239 10.65 28.42 25.65
N ARG A 240 10.28 27.50 24.75
CA ARG A 240 9.27 26.46 24.95
C ARG A 240 9.89 25.37 25.83
N ARG A 241 9.46 25.27 27.09
CA ARG A 241 9.81 24.13 27.97
C ARG A 241 8.90 22.96 27.63
N LEU A 242 9.47 21.91 27.05
CA LEU A 242 8.83 20.60 26.91
C LEU A 242 8.96 19.86 28.24
N SER A 243 7.84 19.73 28.96
CA SER A 243 7.75 19.00 30.23
C SER A 243 7.71 17.49 29.98
N TYR A 244 8.86 16.86 29.77
CA TYR A 244 9.00 15.39 29.68
C TYR A 244 9.38 14.72 31.01
N THR A 245 9.24 15.45 32.12
CA THR A 245 9.66 14.98 33.46
C THR A 245 8.64 14.04 34.12
N GLY A 246 7.40 13.97 33.63
CA GLY A 246 6.37 13.08 34.18
C GLY A 246 6.43 11.63 33.65
N ALA A 247 6.93 11.42 32.43
CA ALA A 247 6.95 10.09 31.81
C ALA A 247 8.15 9.24 32.29
N ALA A 248 9.27 9.87 32.63
CA ALA A 248 10.48 9.18 33.08
C ALA A 248 10.34 8.58 34.50
N THR A 249 9.54 9.19 35.38
CA THR A 249 9.35 8.70 36.75
C THR A 249 8.41 7.49 36.84
N ALA A 250 7.46 7.36 35.89
CA ALA A 250 6.56 6.21 35.81
C ALA A 250 7.29 4.91 35.39
N LEU A 251 8.26 5.00 34.47
CA LEU A 251 9.04 3.83 34.03
C LEU A 251 9.98 3.29 35.11
N ALA A 252 10.56 4.17 35.94
CA ALA A 252 11.44 3.76 37.03
C ALA A 252 10.70 2.99 38.14
N ALA A 253 9.45 3.36 38.45
CA ALA A 253 8.64 2.67 39.46
C ALA A 253 8.19 1.26 38.98
N GLY A 254 7.86 1.11 37.69
CA GLY A 254 7.47 -0.17 37.11
C GLY A 254 8.60 -1.22 37.14
N ALA A 255 9.83 -0.83 36.79
CA ALA A 255 10.97 -1.74 36.76
C ALA A 255 11.32 -2.33 38.14
N ILE A 256 11.18 -1.55 39.21
CA ILE A 256 11.49 -2.00 40.59
C ILE A 256 10.47 -3.06 41.05
N THR A 257 9.18 -2.90 40.72
CA THR A 257 8.15 -3.86 41.11
C THR A 257 8.27 -5.22 40.39
N PHE A 258 8.72 -5.22 39.14
CA PHE A 258 8.91 -6.47 38.37
C PHE A 258 10.06 -7.33 38.92
N VAL A 259 11.18 -6.70 39.32
CA VAL A 259 12.34 -7.42 39.88
C VAL A 259 12.01 -8.02 41.25
N SER A 260 11.22 -7.34 42.08
CA SER A 260 10.79 -7.89 43.39
C SER A 260 9.87 -9.11 43.27
N SER A 261 8.99 -9.16 42.27
CA SER A 261 8.10 -10.30 42.06
C SER A 261 8.83 -11.55 41.57
N LEU A 262 9.90 -11.39 40.78
CA LEU A 262 10.68 -12.54 40.28
C LEU A 262 11.55 -13.17 41.39
N SER A 263 12.03 -12.38 42.37
CA SER A 263 12.78 -12.90 43.52
C SER A 263 11.92 -13.70 44.51
N LEU A 264 10.62 -13.39 44.66
CA LEU A 264 9.75 -14.14 45.57
C LEU A 264 9.38 -15.52 45.02
N ALA A 265 9.24 -15.65 43.69
CA ALA A 265 8.88 -16.92 43.05
C ALA A 265 10.02 -17.97 43.08
N LEU A 266 11.27 -17.54 43.17
CA LEU A 266 12.44 -18.44 43.26
C LEU A 266 12.82 -18.82 44.70
N GLY A 267 12.32 -18.11 45.72
CA GLY A 267 12.57 -18.41 47.14
C GLY A 267 11.72 -19.56 47.71
N ILE A 268 10.55 -19.84 47.12
CA ILE A 268 9.58 -20.82 47.64
C ILE A 268 9.84 -22.24 47.10
N GLN A 269 10.64 -22.41 46.05
CA GLN A 269 10.96 -23.73 45.47
C GLN A 269 12.22 -24.41 46.03
N LEU A 270 12.97 -23.79 46.95
CA LEU A 270 14.31 -24.27 47.36
C LEU A 270 14.54 -24.39 48.89
N ALA A 271 13.49 -24.46 49.72
CA ALA A 271 13.64 -24.69 51.16
C ALA A 271 13.07 -26.06 51.60
N PRO A 272 13.90 -26.96 52.20
CA PRO A 272 13.49 -28.28 52.66
C PRO A 272 12.80 -28.25 54.05
N ALA A 273 12.04 -29.31 54.33
CA ALA A 273 11.15 -29.49 55.48
C ALA A 273 11.82 -29.34 56.86
N SER A 274 11.10 -28.71 57.81
CA SER A 274 11.24 -28.94 59.26
C SER A 274 9.97 -28.51 60.02
N GLU A 275 9.74 -29.17 61.16
CA GLU A 275 8.46 -29.54 61.77
C GLU A 275 7.72 -28.49 62.64
N SER A 276 6.38 -28.59 62.58
CA SER A 276 5.32 -28.58 63.62
C SER A 276 5.42 -27.88 65.01
N ALA A 277 4.48 -26.92 65.18
CA ALA A 277 3.49 -26.74 66.29
C ALA A 277 3.93 -26.18 67.68
N PRO A 278 3.00 -25.65 68.55
CA PRO A 278 1.53 -25.70 68.49
C PRO A 278 0.76 -24.37 68.78
N ALA A 279 -0.56 -24.53 68.73
CA ALA A 279 -1.63 -23.57 68.54
C ALA A 279 -2.06 -22.72 69.76
N LYS A 280 -2.71 -21.59 69.47
CA LYS A 280 -3.76 -21.03 70.34
C LYS A 280 -4.97 -20.64 69.51
N ARG A 281 -6.07 -21.37 69.73
CA ARG A 281 -7.39 -21.24 69.13
C ARG A 281 -8.19 -20.20 69.93
N VAL A 282 -8.67 -19.14 69.29
CA VAL A 282 -9.74 -18.26 69.80
C VAL A 282 -10.88 -18.30 68.79
N VAL A 283 -12.09 -18.58 69.28
CA VAL A 283 -13.29 -18.87 68.49
C VAL A 283 -14.13 -17.61 68.26
N HIS A 284 -14.48 -17.45 66.98
CA HIS A 284 -15.44 -16.64 66.22
C HIS A 284 -16.45 -15.65 66.84
N ALA A 285 -16.60 -14.53 66.11
CA ALA A 285 -17.88 -13.97 65.67
C ALA A 285 -17.99 -14.09 64.12
N PRO A 286 -19.19 -14.28 63.53
CA PRO A 286 -19.35 -14.76 62.16
C PRO A 286 -19.21 -13.67 61.08
N PRO A 287 -18.72 -14.01 59.87
CA PRO A 287 -18.55 -13.09 58.74
C PRO A 287 -19.82 -12.93 57.88
N PRO A 288 -19.99 -11.80 57.17
CA PRO A 288 -21.01 -11.67 56.14
C PRO A 288 -20.67 -12.57 54.94
N GLN A 289 -21.71 -13.21 54.41
CA GLN A 289 -21.66 -14.16 53.30
C GLN A 289 -21.43 -13.43 51.98
N ILE A 290 -20.30 -13.75 51.33
CA ILE A 290 -20.07 -13.45 49.92
C ILE A 290 -20.55 -14.68 49.14
N VAL A 291 -21.51 -14.43 48.25
CA VAL A 291 -22.11 -15.45 47.40
C VAL A 291 -21.11 -15.80 46.29
N GLU A 292 -20.64 -17.04 46.33
CA GLU A 292 -19.83 -17.65 45.29
C GLU A 292 -20.72 -17.96 44.07
N ALA A 293 -20.54 -17.21 42.99
CA ALA A 293 -21.16 -17.52 41.71
C ALA A 293 -20.25 -18.50 40.96
N VAL A 294 -20.57 -19.78 41.10
CA VAL A 294 -20.00 -20.90 40.34
C VAL A 294 -20.20 -20.67 38.84
N ALA A 295 -19.10 -20.77 38.09
CA ALA A 295 -19.10 -20.75 36.64
C ALA A 295 -19.91 -21.94 36.06
N PRO A 296 -20.78 -21.74 35.07
CA PRO A 296 -21.41 -22.85 34.36
C PRO A 296 -20.39 -23.56 33.47
N ALA A 297 -20.16 -24.84 33.77
CA ALA A 297 -19.52 -25.77 32.86
C ALA A 297 -20.48 -26.09 31.70
N VAL A 298 -20.01 -25.93 30.46
CA VAL A 298 -20.69 -26.45 29.25
C VAL A 298 -19.93 -27.69 28.78
N ALA A 299 -20.67 -28.77 28.60
CA ALA A 299 -20.20 -30.12 28.31
C ALA A 299 -19.68 -30.29 26.85
N PRO A 300 -18.80 -31.27 26.60
CA PRO A 300 -18.37 -31.69 25.26
C PRO A 300 -19.47 -32.47 24.49
N PRO A 301 -19.34 -32.60 23.14
CA PRO A 301 -20.43 -32.92 22.22
C PRO A 301 -20.78 -34.42 22.11
N PRO A 302 -22.00 -34.79 21.64
CA PRO A 302 -22.31 -36.17 21.31
C PRO A 302 -21.84 -36.55 19.89
N GLU A 303 -21.05 -37.60 19.84
CA GLU A 303 -20.71 -38.39 18.65
C GLU A 303 -21.80 -39.45 18.40
N VAL A 304 -22.33 -39.53 17.17
CA VAL A 304 -23.08 -40.70 16.67
C VAL A 304 -22.53 -41.02 15.27
N ALA A 305 -21.87 -42.17 15.17
CA ALA A 305 -21.37 -42.79 13.94
C ALA A 305 -22.51 -43.59 13.22
N PRO A 306 -22.21 -44.44 12.22
CA PRO A 306 -21.91 -44.15 10.82
C PRO A 306 -22.99 -44.73 9.87
N THR A 307 -23.15 -44.19 8.66
CA THR A 307 -23.80 -44.94 7.56
C THR A 307 -23.08 -44.72 6.22
N ALA A 308 -22.48 -45.78 5.70
CA ALA A 308 -22.27 -46.02 4.27
C ALA A 308 -22.86 -47.41 4.01
N PRO A 309 -23.44 -47.72 2.82
CA PRO A 309 -22.56 -48.09 1.71
C PRO A 309 -23.07 -47.85 0.26
N LYS A 310 -22.07 -47.70 -0.63
CA LYS A 310 -21.97 -48.24 -2.02
C LYS A 310 -22.87 -47.70 -3.16
N SER A 311 -22.19 -47.21 -4.20
CA SER A 311 -22.23 -47.71 -5.59
C SER A 311 -21.04 -47.09 -6.35
N LYS A 312 -19.90 -47.78 -6.48
CA LYS A 312 -19.48 -48.70 -7.57
C LYS A 312 -19.76 -48.16 -8.99
N ALA A 313 -18.66 -47.89 -9.70
CA ALA A 313 -18.52 -47.53 -11.11
C ALA A 313 -19.19 -48.52 -12.08
N PRO A 314 -19.22 -48.19 -13.38
CA PRO A 314 -18.22 -48.87 -14.21
C PRO A 314 -17.50 -47.96 -15.22
N ALA A 315 -16.26 -48.40 -15.49
CA ALA A 315 -15.42 -48.01 -16.60
C ALA A 315 -15.97 -48.53 -17.94
N GLY A 316 -15.55 -47.85 -19.02
CA GLY A 316 -15.60 -48.25 -20.42
C GLY A 316 -15.31 -46.99 -21.25
N GLU A 317 -14.43 -46.94 -22.25
CA GLU A 317 -13.58 -47.92 -22.93
C GLU A 317 -12.51 -47.11 -23.74
N PRO A 318 -11.77 -47.65 -24.73
CA PRO A 318 -10.32 -47.61 -24.81
C PRO A 318 -9.72 -46.50 -25.71
N ALA A 319 -8.37 -46.41 -25.68
CA ALA A 319 -7.49 -45.71 -26.62
C ALA A 319 -7.56 -46.30 -28.06
N PRO A 320 -6.71 -45.91 -29.05
CA PRO A 320 -5.82 -44.75 -29.22
C PRO A 320 -6.05 -44.04 -30.59
N GLU A 321 -5.34 -42.95 -30.89
CA GLU A 321 -4.64 -42.77 -32.19
C GLU A 321 -3.79 -41.49 -32.18
N SER A 322 -2.48 -41.69 -32.02
CA SER A 322 -1.46 -40.78 -32.52
C SER A 322 -0.93 -41.42 -33.80
N GLY A 323 -1.07 -40.69 -34.91
CA GLY A 323 -0.63 -41.12 -36.23
C GLY A 323 -0.28 -39.89 -37.06
N ALA A 324 1.02 -39.64 -37.14
CA ALA A 324 1.63 -38.54 -37.87
C ALA A 324 1.51 -38.68 -39.39
N GLY A 325 1.55 -37.53 -40.05
CA GLY A 325 1.79 -37.33 -41.48
C GLY A 325 1.29 -35.92 -41.82
N GLY A 326 2.05 -34.98 -42.36
CA GLY A 326 3.34 -35.01 -43.03
C GLY A 326 3.28 -33.81 -43.99
N GLU A 327 4.27 -32.92 -43.88
CA GLU A 327 4.76 -32.00 -44.92
C GLU A 327 3.77 -31.12 -45.69
N GLN A 328 3.94 -29.79 -45.61
CA GLN A 328 4.28 -29.02 -46.80
C GLN A 328 4.77 -27.59 -46.50
N GLN A 329 5.93 -27.29 -47.08
CA GLN A 329 6.51 -25.98 -47.31
C GLN A 329 5.55 -25.02 -48.01
N GLY A 330 5.69 -23.74 -47.66
CA GLY A 330 5.14 -22.62 -48.42
C GLY A 330 5.51 -21.29 -47.79
N THR A 331 6.73 -20.81 -48.03
CA THR A 331 7.04 -19.37 -47.99
C THR A 331 6.23 -18.66 -49.08
N PRO A 332 5.76 -17.46 -48.82
CA PRO A 332 6.22 -16.37 -49.66
C PRO A 332 6.60 -15.09 -48.90
N ASP A 333 7.43 -14.33 -49.61
CA ASP A 333 8.02 -13.03 -49.32
C ASP A 333 7.08 -11.95 -48.73
N GLU A 334 7.71 -11.18 -47.82
CA GLU A 334 7.80 -9.71 -47.85
C GLU A 334 6.51 -8.87 -47.78
N ALA A 335 6.23 -8.38 -46.57
CA ALA A 335 5.67 -7.04 -46.35
C ALA A 335 6.11 -6.53 -44.97
N GLN A 336 7.14 -5.69 -44.97
CA GLN A 336 7.62 -4.93 -43.83
C GLN A 336 6.66 -3.75 -43.58
N PRO A 337 6.06 -3.59 -42.38
CA PRO A 337 5.45 -2.34 -42.00
C PRO A 337 6.37 -1.56 -41.06
N ASP A 338 6.72 -0.34 -41.48
CA ASP A 338 7.19 0.74 -40.62
C ASP A 338 6.37 0.80 -39.32
N ALA A 339 7.03 0.64 -38.17
CA ALA A 339 6.41 0.78 -36.85
C ALA A 339 7.08 1.87 -35.99
N SER A 340 7.74 2.85 -36.61
CA SER A 340 8.21 4.08 -35.95
C SER A 340 7.08 5.07 -35.58
N GLY A 341 5.82 4.63 -35.57
CA GLY A 341 4.64 5.50 -35.37
C GLY A 341 3.84 5.28 -34.08
N ARG A 342 4.16 4.31 -33.22
CA ARG A 342 3.30 3.92 -32.09
C ARG A 342 3.66 4.50 -30.71
N GLN A 343 4.67 5.35 -30.65
CA GLN A 343 5.24 5.87 -29.40
C GLN A 343 4.79 7.28 -28.91
N PRO A 344 3.80 8.02 -29.46
CA PRO A 344 3.47 9.35 -28.92
C PRO A 344 2.24 9.40 -27.98
N TYR A 345 1.53 8.30 -27.71
CA TYR A 345 0.26 8.37 -26.96
C TYR A 345 0.40 8.34 -25.42
N LEU A 346 1.52 7.84 -24.89
CA LEU A 346 1.61 7.54 -23.45
C LEU A 346 2.23 8.64 -22.60
N THR A 347 2.99 9.57 -23.17
CA THR A 347 3.44 10.78 -22.45
C THR A 347 2.28 11.74 -22.15
N ARG A 348 1.16 11.63 -22.87
CA ARG A 348 -0.05 12.46 -22.64
C ARG A 348 -0.94 11.99 -21.48
N VAL A 349 -0.85 10.73 -21.06
CA VAL A 349 -1.75 10.14 -20.06
C VAL A 349 -1.53 10.73 -18.66
N LEU A 350 -0.32 11.21 -18.38
CA LEU A 350 -0.01 11.91 -17.12
C LEU A 350 -0.21 13.44 -17.19
N GLU A 351 -0.27 14.01 -18.40
CA GLU A 351 -0.42 15.46 -18.57
C GLU A 351 -1.88 15.93 -18.64
N HIS A 352 -2.84 15.05 -18.97
CA HIS A 352 -4.23 15.45 -19.27
C HIS A 352 -5.26 14.57 -18.55
N ILE A 353 -5.28 14.58 -17.21
CA ILE A 353 -6.50 14.23 -16.46
C ILE A 353 -7.32 15.51 -16.31
N PRO A 354 -8.46 15.68 -17.01
CA PRO A 354 -9.35 16.81 -16.76
C PRO A 354 -10.10 16.59 -15.45
N GLY A 355 -9.98 17.56 -14.53
CA GLY A 355 -10.86 17.67 -13.38
C GLY A 355 -12.28 18.02 -13.85
N ASP A 356 -13.27 17.28 -13.35
CA ASP A 356 -14.68 17.60 -13.53
C ASP A 356 -14.99 18.93 -12.82
N ALA A 357 -15.06 20.01 -13.59
CA ALA A 357 -15.59 21.27 -13.12
C ALA A 357 -17.12 21.16 -13.12
N GLY A 358 -17.68 20.77 -11.98
CA GLY A 358 -19.12 20.84 -11.72
C GLY A 358 -19.66 22.23 -12.05
N ASP A 359 -20.47 22.27 -13.10
CA ASP A 359 -21.17 23.43 -13.64
C ASP A 359 -22.11 24.05 -12.58
N SER A 360 -21.63 25.07 -11.86
CA SER A 360 -22.49 25.94 -11.07
C SER A 360 -23.19 26.93 -12.00
N ALA A 361 -24.30 26.47 -12.59
CA ALA A 361 -25.22 27.31 -13.34
C ALA A 361 -25.68 28.50 -12.49
N ALA A 362 -25.24 29.69 -12.90
CA ALA A 362 -25.65 30.97 -12.39
C ALA A 362 -27.18 31.14 -12.53
N ARG A 363 -27.89 31.21 -11.40
CA ARG A 363 -29.23 31.80 -11.34
C ARG A 363 -29.09 33.28 -10.98
N THR A 364 -29.18 34.13 -12.00
CA THR A 364 -29.47 35.56 -11.85
C THR A 364 -30.87 35.78 -11.28
N PRO A 365 -31.08 36.70 -10.34
CA PRO A 365 -32.40 37.19 -9.99
C PRO A 365 -32.77 38.37 -10.89
N THR A 366 -34.05 38.50 -11.24
CA THR A 366 -34.61 39.73 -11.81
C THR A 366 -36.12 39.75 -11.55
N PRO A 367 -36.71 40.95 -11.50
CA PRO A 367 -36.69 41.90 -10.39
C PRO A 367 -37.85 41.74 -9.40
#